data_AF-A0A948VCV9-F1
#
_entry.id   AF-A0A948VCV9-F1
#
_cell.length_a   1.000
_cell.length_b   1.000
_cell.length_c   1.000
_cell.angle_alpha   90.00
_cell.angle_beta   90.00
_cell.angle_gamma   90.00
#
_symmetry.space_group_name_H-M   'P 1'
#
loop_
_entity.id
_entity.type
_entity.pdbx_description
1 polymer ?
#
loop_
_entity_poly.entity_id
_entity_poly.type
_entity_poly.pdbx_seq_one_letter_code
_entity_poly.pdbx_strand_id
1 'polypeptide(L)'
;MKTILIASIVGFLAAQAGAQCPAGPGNWNLTGGRSSESFCELDGEPAVRGAPGNILEFQSWDGSSLGLQWRIQDLRIDDNGAELLFEEINENGDGYRIYHAWCTGGRYRLAPGWPWSAGPEDLHGQVISAEVAWSETILNWKLVYYFHDFSALAGIEGCSIPQVDTIEFHVSSLTAWIPELGHPLPADYPSFGCMAGTGDLLDVSSLGIKIDPIMPTGQVSWSTVKSWFR
;
A
#
# COMPACT_ATOMS: atom_id res chain seq x y z
N MET A 1 -4.35 60.35 -29.65
CA MET A 1 -5.15 59.12 -29.60
C MET A 1 -4.59 58.26 -28.48
N LYS A 2 -5.35 58.03 -27.40
CA LYS A 2 -4.96 57.18 -26.27
C LYS A 2 -5.67 55.84 -26.43
N THR A 3 -4.93 54.80 -26.74
CA THR A 3 -5.43 53.43 -26.88
C THR A 3 -5.58 52.84 -25.47
N ILE A 4 -6.81 52.54 -25.06
CA ILE A 4 -7.12 51.86 -23.80
C ILE A 4 -7.10 50.36 -24.09
N LEU A 5 -6.16 49.64 -23.49
CA LEU A 5 -6.07 48.18 -23.54
C LEU A 5 -7.00 47.60 -22.46
N ILE A 6 -8.07 46.93 -22.86
CA ILE A 6 -8.95 46.18 -21.95
C ILE A 6 -8.35 44.78 -21.80
N ALA A 7 -7.71 44.52 -20.67
CA ALA A 7 -7.24 43.19 -20.30
C ALA A 7 -8.42 42.38 -19.76
N SER A 8 -8.91 41.43 -20.55
CA SER A 8 -9.91 40.46 -20.12
C SER A 8 -9.27 39.47 -19.15
N ILE A 9 -9.63 39.56 -17.87
CA ILE A 9 -9.31 38.56 -16.85
C ILE A 9 -10.18 37.34 -17.13
N VAL A 10 -9.62 36.34 -17.81
CA VAL A 10 -10.22 35.00 -17.91
C VAL A 10 -9.99 34.32 -16.56
N GLY A 11 -11.01 34.38 -15.70
CA GLY A 11 -11.04 33.60 -14.47
C GLY A 11 -11.10 32.12 -14.82
N PHE A 12 -9.98 31.42 -14.67
CA PHE A 12 -9.98 29.96 -14.61
C PHE A 12 -10.73 29.55 -13.32
N LEU A 13 -12.02 29.25 -13.46
CA LEU A 13 -12.70 28.39 -12.50
C LEU A 13 -12.06 27.01 -12.66
N ALA A 14 -11.08 26.71 -11.80
CA ALA A 14 -10.65 25.34 -11.59
C ALA A 14 -11.89 24.60 -11.07
N ALA A 15 -12.51 23.80 -11.94
CA ALA A 15 -13.50 22.83 -11.50
C ALA A 15 -12.78 21.95 -10.48
N GLN A 16 -13.22 22.00 -9.23
CA GLN A 16 -12.79 21.00 -8.27
C GLN A 16 -13.25 19.66 -8.85
N ALA A 17 -12.30 18.85 -9.31
CA ALA A 17 -12.55 17.46 -9.61
C ALA A 17 -13.08 16.87 -8.30
N GLY A 18 -14.39 16.64 -8.23
CA GLY A 18 -15.01 16.06 -7.06
C GLY A 18 -14.49 14.64 -6.95
N ALA A 19 -13.62 14.40 -5.97
CA ALA A 19 -13.20 13.05 -5.64
C ALA A 19 -14.45 12.20 -5.42
N GLN A 20 -14.54 11.09 -6.14
CA GLN A 20 -15.70 10.21 -6.01
C GLN A 20 -15.48 9.25 -4.87
N CYS A 21 -16.38 9.36 -3.90
CA CYS A 21 -16.42 8.43 -2.79
C CYS A 21 -16.75 7.02 -3.25
N PRO A 22 -16.41 6.02 -2.43
CA PRO A 22 -16.83 4.67 -2.69
C PRO A 22 -18.34 4.58 -2.85
N ALA A 23 -18.79 3.71 -3.75
CA ALA A 23 -20.22 3.49 -4.01
C ALA A 23 -20.97 2.90 -2.78
N GLY A 24 -20.23 2.41 -1.79
CA GLY A 24 -20.74 1.84 -0.56
C GLY A 24 -19.69 0.96 0.11
N PRO A 25 -20.06 0.30 1.23
CA PRO A 25 -19.20 -0.69 1.85
C PRO A 25 -18.96 -1.86 0.91
N GLY A 26 -17.81 -2.50 1.04
CA GLY A 26 -17.49 -3.67 0.24
C GLY A 26 -16.24 -4.38 0.69
N ASN A 27 -16.12 -5.63 0.26
CA ASN A 27 -14.95 -6.47 0.44
C ASN A 27 -14.62 -7.11 -0.89
N TRP A 28 -13.39 -6.94 -1.36
CA TRP A 28 -12.94 -7.41 -2.66
C TRP A 28 -11.59 -8.10 -2.55
N ASN A 29 -11.47 -9.24 -3.22
CA ASN A 29 -10.18 -9.89 -3.47
C ASN A 29 -9.76 -9.58 -4.90
N LEU A 30 -8.59 -8.98 -5.05
CA LEU A 30 -8.07 -8.53 -6.34
C LEU A 30 -6.99 -9.46 -6.88
N THR A 31 -6.73 -9.31 -8.17
CA THR A 31 -5.59 -9.96 -8.81
C THR A 31 -4.31 -9.55 -8.10
N GLY A 32 -3.39 -10.51 -8.03
CA GLY A 32 -2.05 -10.31 -7.51
C GLY A 32 -1.27 -9.21 -8.21
N GLY A 33 -0.06 -9.00 -7.75
CA GLY A 33 0.75 -7.86 -8.12
C GLY A 33 2.21 -8.07 -7.80
N ARG A 34 2.92 -6.96 -7.64
CA ARG A 34 4.33 -6.95 -7.25
C ARG A 34 4.49 -6.02 -6.07
N SER A 35 5.45 -6.34 -5.22
CA SER A 35 5.91 -5.43 -4.18
C SER A 35 7.42 -5.39 -4.11
N SER A 36 7.92 -4.35 -3.48
CA SER A 36 9.33 -4.16 -3.22
C SER A 36 9.54 -3.58 -1.84
N GLU A 37 10.60 -4.02 -1.18
CA GLU A 37 11.23 -3.29 -0.09
C GLU A 37 12.54 -2.71 -0.58
N SER A 38 12.69 -1.40 -0.46
CA SER A 38 13.89 -0.68 -0.90
C SER A 38 14.81 -0.51 0.30
N PHE A 39 16.05 -0.99 0.21
CA PHE A 39 17.01 -0.85 1.31
C PHE A 39 17.59 0.56 1.28
N CYS A 40 16.97 1.45 2.06
CA CYS A 40 17.33 2.86 2.10
C CYS A 40 18.49 3.07 3.07
N GLU A 41 19.65 3.46 2.56
CA GLU A 41 20.73 3.93 3.42
C GLU A 41 20.31 5.24 4.10
N LEU A 42 20.18 5.20 5.43
CA LEU A 42 20.04 6.38 6.26
C LEU A 42 21.29 6.52 7.12
N ASP A 43 22.03 7.63 6.96
CA ASP A 43 23.11 8.10 7.84
C ASP A 43 23.96 7.02 8.55
N GLY A 44 24.52 6.08 7.78
CA GLY A 44 25.46 5.07 8.29
C GLY A 44 24.83 3.75 8.76
N GLU A 45 23.51 3.62 8.69
CA GLU A 45 22.81 2.36 8.91
C GLU A 45 22.98 1.42 7.71
N PRO A 46 23.13 0.10 7.95
CA PRO A 46 23.31 -0.87 6.89
C PRO A 46 22.05 -1.01 6.04
N ALA A 47 22.22 -1.02 4.71
CA ALA A 47 21.16 -1.30 3.74
C ALA A 47 20.75 -2.78 3.80
N VAL A 48 19.86 -3.12 4.74
CA VAL A 48 19.36 -4.48 4.96
C VAL A 48 17.84 -4.50 5.06
N ARG A 49 17.24 -5.68 4.89
CA ARG A 49 15.81 -5.90 5.11
C ARG A 49 15.39 -5.45 6.50
N GLY A 50 14.23 -4.82 6.59
CA GLY A 50 13.63 -4.40 7.83
C GLY A 50 14.31 -3.20 8.47
N ALA A 51 15.31 -2.60 7.83
CA ALA A 51 16.02 -1.46 8.39
C ALA A 51 15.08 -0.25 8.52
N PRO A 52 15.24 0.56 9.59
CA PRO A 52 14.56 1.83 9.71
C PRO A 52 14.64 2.66 8.43
N GLY A 53 13.52 3.19 8.00
CA GLY A 53 13.44 4.06 6.83
C GLY A 53 13.43 3.36 5.46
N ASN A 54 13.50 2.04 5.39
CA ASN A 54 13.25 1.30 4.15
C ASN A 54 11.88 1.67 3.57
N ILE A 55 11.78 1.70 2.25
CA ILE A 55 10.53 2.05 1.56
C ILE A 55 9.85 0.81 1.01
N LEU A 56 8.58 0.62 1.36
CA LEU A 56 7.72 -0.42 0.82
C LEU A 56 6.83 0.15 -0.30
N GLU A 57 6.77 -0.57 -1.41
CA GLU A 57 5.82 -0.31 -2.50
C GLU A 57 5.08 -1.58 -2.88
N PHE A 58 3.80 -1.44 -3.22
CA PHE A 58 2.92 -2.51 -3.66
C PHE A 58 2.10 -1.99 -4.85
N GLN A 59 1.99 -2.78 -5.91
CA GLN A 59 1.12 -2.42 -7.04
C GLN A 59 0.54 -3.63 -7.74
N SER A 60 -0.64 -3.47 -8.30
CA SER A 60 -1.26 -4.48 -9.18
C SER A 60 -0.36 -4.75 -10.37
N TRP A 61 -0.31 -6.01 -10.82
CA TRP A 61 0.36 -6.35 -12.07
C TRP A 61 -0.66 -6.40 -13.20
N ASP A 62 -0.44 -5.57 -14.21
CA ASP A 62 -1.03 -5.70 -15.53
C ASP A 62 0.13 -5.70 -16.53
N GLY A 63 0.35 -6.83 -17.18
CA GLY A 63 1.56 -7.08 -17.92
C GLY A 63 1.73 -6.36 -19.25
N SER A 64 0.84 -5.45 -19.70
CA SER A 64 1.09 -4.65 -20.91
C SER A 64 -0.01 -3.67 -21.35
N SER A 65 -1.21 -3.59 -20.76
CA SER A 65 -2.37 -2.97 -21.44
C SER A 65 -3.47 -2.34 -20.59
N LEU A 66 -3.50 -2.46 -19.27
CA LEU A 66 -4.43 -1.72 -18.40
C LEU A 66 -3.63 -1.05 -17.28
N GLY A 67 -3.90 0.23 -17.04
CA GLY A 67 -3.25 0.96 -15.95
C GLY A 67 -3.39 0.24 -14.61
N LEU A 68 -2.42 0.43 -13.73
CA LEU A 68 -2.39 -0.17 -12.38
C LEU A 68 -3.80 -0.10 -11.74
N GLN A 69 -4.41 -1.24 -11.43
CA GLN A 69 -5.72 -1.28 -10.77
C GLN A 69 -5.62 -0.70 -9.36
N TRP A 70 -4.49 -0.93 -8.69
CA TRP A 70 -4.22 -0.46 -7.35
C TRP A 70 -2.72 -0.23 -7.17
N ARG A 71 -2.38 0.72 -6.28
CA ARG A 71 -1.01 1.00 -5.84
C ARG A 71 -1.03 1.50 -4.41
N ILE A 72 -0.06 1.06 -3.62
CA ILE A 72 0.31 1.59 -2.30
C ILE A 72 1.80 1.89 -2.37
N GLN A 73 2.20 3.12 -2.05
CA GLN A 73 3.57 3.60 -2.27
C GLN A 73 4.00 4.53 -1.15
N ASP A 74 5.31 4.78 -1.08
CA ASP A 74 5.93 5.70 -0.13
C ASP A 74 5.69 5.30 1.35
N LEU A 75 5.41 4.03 1.62
CA LEU A 75 5.37 3.49 2.98
C LEU A 75 6.80 3.36 3.48
N ARG A 76 7.03 3.77 4.73
CA ARG A 76 8.37 3.78 5.32
C ARG A 76 8.37 2.92 6.58
N ILE A 77 9.29 1.95 6.68
CA ILE A 77 9.55 1.27 7.96
C ILE A 77 9.94 2.31 8.99
N ASP A 78 9.31 2.28 10.16
CA ASP A 78 9.49 3.30 11.19
C ASP A 78 10.93 3.33 11.75
N ASP A 79 11.19 4.29 12.64
CA ASP A 79 12.52 4.48 13.23
C ASP A 79 12.97 3.30 14.12
N ASN A 80 12.07 2.40 14.52
CA ASN A 80 12.39 1.23 15.32
C ASN A 80 12.91 0.08 14.44
N GLY A 81 12.54 0.06 13.16
CA GLY A 81 12.88 -1.03 12.26
C GLY A 81 12.11 -2.31 12.59
N ALA A 82 12.61 -3.42 12.05
CA ALA A 82 12.04 -4.74 12.28
C ALA A 82 12.41 -5.32 13.64
N GLU A 83 11.40 -5.79 14.37
CA GLU A 83 11.55 -6.59 15.57
C GLU A 83 11.49 -8.08 15.23
N LEU A 84 12.45 -8.86 15.75
CA LEU A 84 12.38 -10.32 15.71
C LEU A 84 11.39 -10.81 16.78
N LEU A 85 10.25 -11.33 16.34
CA LEU A 85 9.22 -11.87 17.23
C LEU A 85 9.48 -13.31 17.66
N PHE A 86 10.05 -14.11 16.75
CA PHE A 86 10.25 -15.53 16.97
C PHE A 86 11.45 -16.05 16.16
N GLU A 87 12.24 -16.93 16.76
CA GLU A 87 13.31 -17.68 16.08
C GLU A 87 13.31 -19.13 16.58
N GLU A 88 13.31 -20.06 15.64
CA GLU A 88 13.56 -21.48 15.90
C GLU A 88 14.48 -22.00 14.80
N ILE A 89 15.77 -22.13 15.12
CA ILE A 89 16.81 -22.65 14.23
C ILE A 89 17.51 -23.80 14.94
N ASN A 90 17.59 -24.96 14.28
CA ASN A 90 18.24 -26.15 14.83
C ASN A 90 19.77 -26.11 14.68
N GLU A 91 20.47 -27.12 15.19
CA GLU A 91 21.93 -27.23 15.12
C GLU A 91 22.49 -27.29 13.68
N ASN A 92 21.68 -27.70 12.71
CA ASN A 92 22.03 -27.73 11.30
C ASN A 92 21.84 -26.38 10.60
N GLY A 93 21.28 -25.38 11.30
CA GLY A 93 20.94 -24.09 10.72
C GLY A 93 19.66 -24.10 9.90
N ASP A 94 18.78 -25.09 10.09
CA ASP A 94 17.47 -25.14 9.46
C ASP A 94 16.40 -24.63 10.43
N GLY A 95 15.47 -23.82 9.94
CA GLY A 95 14.46 -23.22 10.80
C GLY A 95 13.74 -22.05 10.16
N TYR A 96 13.17 -21.21 11.03
CA TYR A 96 12.50 -19.99 10.61
C TYR A 96 12.67 -18.86 11.61
N ARG A 97 12.55 -17.64 11.09
CA ARG A 97 12.45 -16.41 11.87
C ARG A 97 11.15 -15.71 11.51
N ILE A 98 10.54 -15.01 12.45
CA ILE A 98 9.37 -14.16 12.22
C ILE A 98 9.71 -12.77 12.71
N TYR A 99 9.51 -11.81 11.84
CA TYR A 99 9.73 -10.40 12.10
C TYR A 99 8.43 -9.62 11.96
N HIS A 100 8.40 -8.45 12.59
CA HIS A 100 7.33 -7.47 12.47
C HIS A 100 7.91 -6.06 12.45
N ALA A 101 7.32 -5.19 11.64
CA ALA A 101 7.69 -3.79 11.57
C ALA A 101 6.44 -2.93 11.42
N TRP A 102 6.43 -1.80 12.13
CA TRP A 102 5.48 -0.73 11.89
C TRP A 102 5.93 0.13 10.71
N CYS A 103 4.95 0.65 9.97
CA CYS A 103 5.18 1.52 8.84
C CYS A 103 4.51 2.88 9.06
N THR A 104 5.13 3.92 8.54
CA THR A 104 4.67 5.31 8.60
C THR A 104 4.56 5.91 7.19
N GLY A 105 3.79 6.99 7.08
CA GLY A 105 3.53 7.64 5.79
C GLY A 105 2.75 6.72 4.86
N GLY A 106 3.01 6.84 3.57
CA GLY A 106 2.36 6.04 2.54
C GLY A 106 1.07 6.66 2.01
N ARG A 107 0.82 6.40 0.73
CA ARG A 107 -0.39 6.80 0.01
C ARG A 107 -0.85 5.65 -0.88
N TYR A 108 -2.15 5.61 -1.15
CA TYR A 108 -2.71 4.64 -2.07
C TYR A 108 -3.45 5.32 -3.22
N ARG A 109 -3.64 4.55 -4.29
CA ARG A 109 -4.46 4.91 -5.45
C ARG A 109 -5.12 3.66 -5.99
N LEU A 110 -6.45 3.69 -6.15
CA LEU A 110 -7.25 2.66 -6.80
C LEU A 110 -7.88 3.25 -8.07
N ALA A 111 -7.75 2.52 -9.16
CA ALA A 111 -8.25 2.95 -10.46
C ALA A 111 -9.79 3.06 -10.49
N PRO A 112 -10.36 3.95 -11.32
CA PRO A 112 -11.78 3.99 -11.60
C PRO A 112 -12.26 2.76 -12.36
N GLY A 113 -13.59 2.62 -12.47
CA GLY A 113 -14.22 1.53 -13.24
C GLY A 113 -14.27 0.18 -12.52
N TRP A 114 -13.90 0.18 -11.24
CA TRP A 114 -13.93 -1.00 -10.37
C TRP A 114 -15.02 -0.86 -9.30
N PRO A 115 -15.42 -1.95 -8.62
CA PRO A 115 -16.52 -1.95 -7.65
C PRO A 115 -16.39 -0.95 -6.48
N TRP A 116 -15.17 -0.50 -6.16
CA TRP A 116 -14.92 0.52 -5.14
C TRP A 116 -15.10 1.96 -5.65
N SER A 117 -15.14 2.18 -6.97
CA SER A 117 -15.24 3.52 -7.56
C SER A 117 -16.68 3.87 -7.91
N ALA A 118 -17.14 5.06 -7.55
CA ALA A 118 -18.45 5.58 -7.97
C ALA A 118 -18.41 6.35 -9.31
N GLY A 119 -17.25 6.45 -9.96
CA GLY A 119 -17.16 6.94 -11.34
C GLY A 119 -15.72 7.11 -11.86
N PRO A 120 -15.46 8.10 -12.73
CA PRO A 120 -14.30 8.06 -13.63
C PRO A 120 -12.95 8.43 -12.98
N GLU A 121 -12.92 8.90 -11.74
CA GLU A 121 -11.69 9.34 -11.09
C GLU A 121 -11.10 8.27 -10.17
N ASP A 122 -9.78 8.35 -9.93
CA ASP A 122 -9.09 7.48 -8.99
C ASP A 122 -9.53 7.74 -7.54
N LEU A 123 -9.74 6.66 -6.77
CA LEU A 123 -9.85 6.74 -5.33
C LEU A 123 -8.45 6.77 -4.73
N HIS A 124 -8.13 7.75 -3.88
CA HIS A 124 -6.81 7.88 -3.28
C HIS A 124 -6.90 8.42 -1.86
N GLY A 125 -5.80 8.31 -1.13
CA GLY A 125 -5.65 8.91 0.19
C GLY A 125 -4.38 8.50 0.89
N GLN A 126 -4.26 8.93 2.14
CA GLN A 126 -3.10 8.68 3.00
C GLN A 126 -3.31 7.43 3.85
N VAL A 127 -2.25 6.64 3.98
CA VAL A 127 -2.22 5.55 4.96
C VAL A 127 -2.12 6.17 6.36
N ILE A 128 -3.01 5.72 7.25
CA ILE A 128 -3.12 6.18 8.64
C ILE A 128 -2.23 5.31 9.54
N SER A 129 -2.29 3.99 9.34
CA SER A 129 -1.48 3.01 10.05
C SER A 129 -1.20 1.83 9.15
N ALA A 130 0.02 1.32 9.20
CA ALA A 130 0.40 0.12 8.46
C ALA A 130 1.41 -0.71 9.25
N GLU A 131 1.37 -2.01 9.02
CA GLU A 131 2.32 -2.97 9.55
C GLU A 131 2.67 -4.00 8.50
N VAL A 132 3.87 -4.56 8.62
CA VAL A 132 4.30 -5.70 7.84
C VAL A 132 4.90 -6.74 8.78
N ALA A 133 4.47 -7.98 8.62
CA ALA A 133 5.09 -9.14 9.23
C ALA A 133 5.69 -10.00 8.14
N TRP A 134 6.81 -10.66 8.43
CA TRP A 134 7.37 -11.65 7.52
C TRP A 134 7.97 -12.83 8.24
N SER A 135 7.90 -13.99 7.59
CA SER A 135 8.62 -15.17 8.06
C SER A 135 9.69 -15.55 7.06
N GLU A 136 10.91 -15.71 7.56
CA GLU A 136 12.06 -16.24 6.83
C GLU A 136 12.20 -17.72 7.04
N THR A 137 12.34 -18.49 5.96
CA THR A 137 12.76 -19.88 5.97
C THR A 137 14.26 -19.96 5.73
N ILE A 138 14.97 -20.54 6.68
CA ILE A 138 16.42 -20.67 6.68
C ILE A 138 16.76 -22.16 6.55
N LEU A 139 17.65 -22.50 5.62
CA LEU A 139 18.21 -23.84 5.47
C LEU A 139 19.73 -23.76 5.44
N ASN A 140 20.40 -24.59 6.23
CA ASN A 140 21.86 -24.62 6.35
C ASN A 140 22.46 -23.20 6.53
N TRP A 141 21.90 -22.41 7.46
CA TRP A 141 22.29 -21.04 7.77
C TRP A 141 22.13 -20.03 6.63
N LYS A 142 21.33 -20.35 5.60
CA LYS A 142 21.04 -19.46 4.48
C LYS A 142 19.55 -19.21 4.35
N LEU A 143 19.19 -17.95 4.13
CA LEU A 143 17.83 -17.58 3.72
C LEU A 143 17.52 -18.22 2.36
N VAL A 144 16.42 -18.95 2.29
CA VAL A 144 15.95 -19.59 1.05
C VAL A 144 14.69 -18.92 0.51
N TYR A 145 13.84 -18.47 1.42
CA TYR A 145 12.51 -17.97 1.09
C TYR A 145 11.97 -17.14 2.26
N TYR A 146 11.08 -16.18 1.99
CA TYR A 146 10.23 -15.54 2.99
C TYR A 146 8.89 -15.13 2.39
N PHE A 147 7.91 -14.88 3.25
CA PHE A 147 6.61 -14.34 2.86
C PHE A 147 6.32 -13.07 3.65
N HIS A 148 5.63 -12.12 3.03
CA HIS A 148 5.14 -10.90 3.68
C HIS A 148 3.64 -11.00 3.89
N ASP A 149 3.21 -10.55 5.06
CA ASP A 149 1.83 -10.22 5.38
C ASP A 149 1.78 -8.75 5.77
N PHE A 150 1.14 -7.95 4.93
CA PHE A 150 1.01 -6.51 5.09
C PHE A 150 -0.44 -6.13 5.37
N SER A 151 -0.64 -5.29 6.37
CA SER A 151 -1.95 -4.73 6.70
C SER A 151 -1.86 -3.22 6.80
N ALA A 152 -2.87 -2.52 6.27
CA ALA A 152 -2.95 -1.07 6.41
C ALA A 152 -4.38 -0.57 6.54
N LEU A 153 -4.53 0.52 7.29
CA LEU A 153 -5.71 1.36 7.35
C LEU A 153 -5.36 2.69 6.70
N ALA A 154 -6.17 3.17 5.76
CA ALA A 154 -5.99 4.45 5.10
C ALA A 154 -7.26 5.27 5.11
N GLY A 155 -7.12 6.59 5.05
CA GLY A 155 -8.23 7.53 4.92
C GLY A 155 -8.55 7.80 3.45
N ILE A 156 -9.78 8.19 3.16
CA ILE A 156 -10.21 8.49 1.79
C ILE A 156 -10.22 10.01 1.57
N GLU A 157 -9.37 10.49 0.66
CA GLU A 157 -9.30 11.91 0.35
C GLU A 157 -10.49 12.40 -0.47
N GLY A 158 -10.91 13.64 -0.21
CA GLY A 158 -11.97 14.32 -0.97
C GLY A 158 -13.39 13.78 -0.73
N CYS A 159 -13.57 12.88 0.22
CA CYS A 159 -14.89 12.42 0.65
C CYS A 159 -15.48 13.27 1.77
N SER A 160 -16.56 13.99 1.44
CA SER A 160 -17.35 14.75 2.42
C SER A 160 -18.49 13.94 3.04
N ILE A 161 -18.63 12.66 2.67
CA ILE A 161 -19.67 11.79 3.24
C ILE A 161 -19.16 11.29 4.60
N PRO A 162 -19.83 11.62 5.72
CA PRO A 162 -19.41 11.19 7.07
C PRO A 162 -19.63 9.70 7.34
N GLN A 163 -19.69 8.88 6.28
CA GLN A 163 -20.12 7.49 6.31
C GLN A 163 -19.07 6.56 5.73
N VAL A 164 -17.90 7.01 5.26
CA VAL A 164 -16.84 6.13 4.74
C VAL A 164 -15.48 6.81 4.94
N ASP A 165 -14.92 6.73 6.15
CA ASP A 165 -13.68 7.46 6.43
C ASP A 165 -12.43 6.58 6.29
N THR A 166 -12.59 5.26 6.16
CA THR A 166 -11.44 4.34 6.13
C THR A 166 -11.57 3.21 5.12
N ILE A 167 -10.41 2.83 4.59
CA ILE A 167 -10.19 1.65 3.76
C ILE A 167 -9.10 0.80 4.40
N GLU A 168 -9.34 -0.50 4.47
CA GLU A 168 -8.42 -1.51 4.95
C GLU A 168 -7.83 -2.27 3.77
N PHE A 169 -6.52 -2.49 3.81
CA PHE A 169 -5.76 -3.29 2.86
C PHE A 169 -5.14 -4.47 3.58
N HIS A 170 -5.22 -5.64 2.96
CA HIS A 170 -4.49 -6.84 3.39
C HIS A 170 -3.76 -7.42 2.19
N VAL A 171 -2.44 -7.52 2.25
CA VAL A 171 -1.60 -7.96 1.14
C VAL A 171 -0.71 -9.10 1.58
N SER A 172 -0.82 -10.24 0.91
CA SER A 172 0.11 -11.36 1.08
C SER A 172 1.06 -11.41 -0.11
N SER A 173 2.35 -11.53 0.17
CA SER A 173 3.39 -11.59 -0.86
C SER A 173 4.40 -12.70 -0.59
N LEU A 174 5.02 -13.23 -1.64
CA LEU A 174 5.99 -14.32 -1.59
C LEU A 174 7.30 -13.82 -2.20
N THR A 175 8.45 -14.23 -1.67
CA THR A 175 9.74 -13.85 -2.27
C THR A 175 9.77 -14.18 -3.75
N ALA A 176 10.17 -13.20 -4.56
CA ALA A 176 10.48 -13.42 -5.95
C ALA A 176 11.96 -13.19 -6.25
N TRP A 177 12.59 -12.21 -5.60
CA TRP A 177 14.02 -11.98 -5.70
C TRP A 177 14.56 -11.30 -4.44
N ILE A 178 15.77 -11.72 -4.04
CA ILE A 178 16.58 -11.06 -3.02
C ILE A 178 18.06 -11.08 -3.44
N PRO A 179 18.87 -10.12 -2.96
CA PRO A 179 20.27 -10.01 -3.32
C PRO A 179 21.08 -11.25 -2.94
N GLU A 180 20.77 -11.90 -1.81
CA GLU A 180 21.50 -13.03 -1.25
C GLU A 180 21.41 -14.29 -2.12
N LEU A 181 20.38 -14.41 -2.96
CA LEU A 181 20.23 -15.54 -3.88
C LEU A 181 21.19 -15.46 -5.07
N GLY A 182 21.79 -14.29 -5.35
CA GLY A 182 22.79 -14.12 -6.41
C GLY A 182 22.25 -14.22 -7.83
N HIS A 183 20.93 -14.18 -8.02
CA HIS A 183 20.29 -14.11 -9.34
C HIS A 183 20.23 -12.65 -9.84
N PRO A 184 20.18 -12.41 -11.16
CA PRO A 184 19.97 -11.06 -11.69
C PRO A 184 18.63 -10.47 -11.23
N LEU A 185 18.61 -9.15 -11.01
CA LEU A 185 17.39 -8.41 -10.67
C LEU A 185 16.34 -8.59 -11.79
N PRO A 186 15.14 -9.10 -11.50
CA PRO A 186 14.06 -9.21 -12.46
C PRO A 186 13.60 -7.84 -12.97
N ALA A 187 13.19 -7.79 -14.24
CA ALA A 187 12.50 -6.63 -14.79
C ALA A 187 11.04 -6.57 -14.31
N ASP A 188 10.38 -5.43 -14.55
CA ASP A 188 8.94 -5.25 -14.37
C ASP A 188 8.41 -5.31 -12.92
N TYR A 189 9.27 -4.93 -11.96
CA TYR A 189 8.90 -4.68 -10.58
C TYR A 189 8.79 -3.16 -10.31
N PRO A 190 8.14 -2.75 -9.20
CA PRO A 190 8.27 -1.39 -8.71
C PRO A 190 9.76 -1.01 -8.62
N SER A 191 10.09 0.21 -9.03
CA SER A 191 11.44 0.74 -8.84
C SER A 191 11.71 0.85 -7.34
N PHE A 192 12.95 0.56 -6.94
CA PHE A 192 13.34 0.86 -5.57
C PHE A 192 13.22 2.36 -5.28
N GLY A 193 12.54 2.68 -4.18
CA GLY A 193 12.43 4.02 -3.62
C GLY A 193 13.79 4.54 -3.16
N CYS A 194 13.82 5.77 -2.65
CA CYS A 194 15.01 6.42 -2.04
C CYS A 194 16.31 6.37 -2.87
N MET A 195 16.22 6.16 -4.20
CA MET A 195 17.35 5.92 -5.09
C MET A 195 18.20 4.69 -4.69
N ALA A 196 17.63 3.75 -3.94
CA ALA A 196 18.33 2.54 -3.54
C ALA A 196 18.71 1.71 -4.78
N GLY A 197 19.94 1.20 -4.79
CA GLY A 197 20.43 0.31 -5.84
C GLY A 197 20.03 -1.15 -5.63
N THR A 198 19.42 -1.47 -4.50
CA THR A 198 19.07 -2.83 -4.08
C THR A 198 17.88 -2.82 -3.13
N GLY A 199 17.35 -4.01 -2.90
CA GLY A 199 16.24 -4.24 -2.00
C GLY A 199 15.75 -5.66 -2.18
N ASP A 200 14.48 -5.86 -1.88
CA ASP A 200 13.80 -7.12 -1.98
C ASP A 200 12.58 -6.99 -2.88
N LEU A 201 12.31 -8.01 -3.67
CA LEU A 201 11.18 -8.04 -4.61
C LEU A 201 10.29 -9.25 -4.32
N LEU A 202 8.99 -9.01 -4.30
CA LEU A 202 8.01 -10.02 -3.97
C LEU A 202 6.84 -10.05 -4.94
N ASP A 203 6.28 -11.24 -5.12
CA ASP A 203 5.04 -11.48 -5.82
C ASP A 203 3.86 -11.38 -4.86
N VAL A 204 2.98 -10.41 -5.09
CA VAL A 204 1.74 -10.28 -4.33
C VAL A 204 0.81 -11.38 -4.79
N SER A 205 0.56 -12.37 -3.92
CA SER A 205 -0.30 -13.51 -4.19
C SER A 205 -1.78 -13.18 -4.00
N SER A 206 -2.08 -12.24 -3.09
CA SER A 206 -3.44 -11.76 -2.85
C SER A 206 -3.45 -10.34 -2.32
N LEU A 207 -4.48 -9.58 -2.71
CA LEU A 207 -4.87 -8.32 -2.10
C LEU A 207 -6.34 -8.38 -1.71
N GLY A 208 -6.62 -8.17 -0.42
CA GLY A 208 -7.95 -7.87 0.11
C GLY A 208 -8.11 -6.36 0.30
N ILE A 209 -9.25 -5.82 -0.13
CA ILE A 209 -9.67 -4.44 0.16
C ILE A 209 -11.01 -4.50 0.88
N LYS A 210 -11.09 -3.81 2.02
CA LYS A 210 -12.34 -3.63 2.76
C LYS A 210 -12.60 -2.14 2.98
N ILE A 211 -13.77 -1.68 2.56
CA ILE A 211 -14.23 -0.31 2.78
C ILE A 211 -15.35 -0.36 3.81
N ASP A 212 -15.10 0.23 4.97
CA ASP A 212 -16.04 0.26 6.08
C ASP A 212 -16.65 1.64 6.24
N PRO A 213 -17.95 1.70 6.59
CA PRO A 213 -18.55 2.95 6.88
C PRO A 213 -18.24 3.38 8.32
N ILE A 214 -17.68 4.58 8.51
CA ILE A 214 -17.74 5.21 9.83
C ILE A 214 -19.17 5.67 10.02
N MET A 215 -19.93 4.91 10.79
CA MET A 215 -21.24 5.36 11.23
C MET A 215 -21.04 6.50 12.23
N PRO A 216 -21.58 7.70 11.99
CA PRO A 216 -21.58 8.73 13.03
C PRO A 216 -22.22 8.15 14.27
N THR A 217 -21.58 8.28 15.42
CA THR A 217 -22.18 8.01 16.74
C THR A 217 -23.26 9.06 17.06
N GLY A 218 -24.24 9.21 16.19
CA GLY A 218 -25.55 9.76 16.52
C GLY A 218 -26.48 8.59 16.83
N GLN A 219 -27.45 8.76 17.74
CA GLN A 219 -28.48 7.76 17.99
C GLN A 219 -29.14 7.33 16.67
N VAL A 220 -28.68 6.21 16.10
CA VAL A 220 -29.33 5.62 14.93
C VAL A 220 -30.56 4.93 15.47
N SER A 221 -31.74 5.50 15.20
CA SER A 221 -32.98 4.86 15.61
C SER A 221 -33.12 3.52 14.89
N TRP A 222 -33.74 2.56 15.56
CA TRP A 222 -33.88 1.20 15.02
C TRP A 222 -34.72 1.14 13.73
N SER A 223 -35.48 2.20 13.44
CA SER A 223 -36.15 2.41 12.16
C SER A 223 -35.20 2.77 11.01
N THR A 224 -34.14 3.53 11.28
CA THR A 224 -33.13 3.91 10.27
C THR A 224 -32.31 2.70 9.85
N VAL A 225 -31.89 1.87 10.81
CA VAL A 225 -31.14 0.63 10.50
C VAL A 225 -31.96 -0.32 9.63
N LYS A 226 -33.26 -0.50 9.93
CA LYS A 226 -34.15 -1.34 9.12
C LYS A 226 -34.35 -0.85 7.69
N SER A 227 -34.10 0.44 7.41
CA SER A 227 -34.26 1.01 6.07
C SER A 227 -33.11 0.68 5.13
N TRP A 228 -31.94 0.32 5.66
CA TRP A 228 -30.76 -0.05 4.87
C TRP A 228 -30.75 -1.51 4.41
N PHE A 229 -31.60 -2.37 4.98
CA PHE A 229 -31.73 -3.79 4.64
C PHE A 229 -33.02 -4.12 3.86
N ARG A 230 -33.66 -3.11 3.26
CA ARG A 230 -34.82 -3.28 2.36
C ARG A 230 -34.43 -2.87 0.96
#